data_AF-A0A7G9RDR9-F1
#
_entry.id   AF-A0A7G9RDR9-F1
#
_cell.length_a   1.000
_cell.length_b   1.000
_cell.length_c   1.000
_cell.angle_alpha   90.00
_cell.angle_beta   90.00
_cell.angle_gamma   90.00
#
_symmetry.space_group_name_H-M   'P 1'
#
loop_
_entity.id
_entity.type
_entity.pdbx_description
1 polymer ?
#
loop_
_entity_poly.entity_id
_entity_poly.type
_entity_poly.pdbx_seq_one_letter_code
_entity_poly.pdbx_strand_id
1 'polypeptide(L)'
;MAEIEIEGVDERDSSWEVGPPGPGVGPRFRVYLHSSGAASTHGATWAYDVTGADVLQVIDWAQRQAGDRLTYAVALVYDDRERERLEPGHGRGLVWLVGMDGNTTALDAGEASALHRMLHRRTQPVGIPSGDTMPHGVPDPFNDGTSQRPR
;
A
#
# COMPACT_ATOMS: atom_id res chain seq x y z
N MET A 1 2.22 21.95 -7.85
CA MET A 1 1.41 20.76 -8.16
C MET A 1 2.05 20.13 -9.37
N ALA A 2 2.36 18.83 -9.33
CA ALA A 2 2.83 18.14 -10.53
C ALA A 2 1.68 18.14 -11.55
N GLU A 3 2.00 18.39 -12.83
CA GLU A 3 1.05 18.31 -13.92
C GLU A 3 0.65 16.85 -14.14
N ILE A 4 -0.65 16.59 -14.30
CA ILE A 4 -1.15 15.24 -14.58
C ILE A 4 -1.18 15.09 -16.09
N GLU A 5 -0.37 14.18 -16.61
CA GLU A 5 -0.36 13.79 -18.01
C GLU A 5 -1.23 12.55 -18.22
N ILE A 6 -2.03 12.54 -19.29
CA ILE A 6 -2.89 11.41 -19.67
C ILE A 6 -2.64 11.12 -21.15
N GLU A 7 -2.11 9.95 -21.45
CA GLU A 7 -1.88 9.46 -22.81
C GLU A 7 -2.76 8.24 -23.12
N GLY A 8 -3.14 8.09 -24.39
CA GLY A 8 -3.85 6.91 -24.86
C GLY A 8 -2.87 5.79 -25.22
N VAL A 9 -3.19 4.56 -24.82
CA VAL A 9 -2.37 3.36 -25.08
C VAL A 9 -3.10 2.41 -26.04
N ASP A 10 -2.34 1.68 -26.86
CA ASP A 10 -2.87 0.64 -27.75
C ASP A 10 -2.95 -0.71 -27.01
N GLU A 11 -4.16 -1.10 -26.61
CA GLU A 11 -4.46 -2.29 -25.79
C GLU A 11 -4.24 -3.64 -26.51
N ARG A 12 -3.86 -3.66 -27.80
CA ARG A 12 -3.77 -4.91 -28.58
C ARG A 12 -2.61 -5.82 -28.17
N ASP A 13 -1.67 -5.33 -27.39
CA ASP A 13 -0.56 -6.12 -26.85
C ASP A 13 -0.78 -6.39 -25.36
N SER A 14 -1.62 -7.35 -24.96
CA SER A 14 -1.83 -7.67 -23.54
C SER A 14 -0.63 -8.36 -22.86
N SER A 15 0.54 -8.45 -23.50
CA SER A 15 1.71 -9.13 -22.92
C SER A 15 2.34 -8.38 -21.74
N TRP A 16 2.03 -7.09 -21.57
CA TRP A 16 2.44 -6.29 -20.42
C TRP A 16 1.49 -6.44 -19.21
N GLU A 17 0.32 -7.06 -19.39
CA GLU A 17 -0.65 -7.21 -18.32
C GLU A 17 -0.25 -8.33 -17.36
N VAL A 18 -0.22 -8.01 -16.07
CA VAL A 18 -0.29 -9.03 -15.03
C VAL A 18 -1.77 -9.36 -14.85
N GLY A 19 -2.15 -10.61 -15.12
CA GLY A 19 -3.55 -11.06 -15.11
C GLY A 19 -4.32 -10.76 -13.82
N PRO A 20 -5.65 -10.92 -13.83
CA PRO A 20 -6.54 -10.49 -12.73
C PRO A 20 -6.21 -11.22 -11.41
N PRO A 21 -6.64 -10.65 -10.26
CA PRO A 21 -6.35 -11.21 -8.94
C PRO A 21 -6.78 -12.69 -8.81
N GLY A 22 -5.85 -13.54 -8.39
CA GLY A 22 -6.09 -14.96 -8.09
C GLY A 22 -4.94 -15.60 -7.27
N PRO A 23 -5.09 -16.84 -6.82
CA PRO A 23 -4.02 -17.52 -6.09
C PRO A 23 -2.79 -17.74 -6.98
N GLY A 24 -1.67 -17.10 -6.63
CA GLY A 24 -0.40 -17.23 -7.38
C GLY A 24 -0.33 -16.46 -8.70
N VAL A 25 -1.38 -15.71 -9.07
CA VAL A 25 -1.48 -14.90 -10.30
C VAL A 25 -2.09 -13.55 -9.93
N GLY A 26 -1.47 -12.44 -10.33
CA GLY A 26 -1.99 -11.10 -10.08
C GLY A 26 -1.04 -10.19 -9.27
N PRO A 27 -1.45 -8.93 -9.04
CA PRO A 27 -0.61 -7.96 -8.35
C PRO A 27 -0.33 -8.37 -6.91
N ARG A 28 0.90 -8.10 -6.46
CA ARG A 28 1.27 -8.14 -5.05
C ARG A 28 1.37 -6.72 -4.54
N PHE A 29 0.67 -6.41 -3.46
CA PHE A 29 0.75 -5.12 -2.80
C PHE A 29 1.51 -5.27 -1.50
N ARG A 30 2.32 -4.27 -1.14
CA ARG A 30 2.91 -4.14 0.19
C ARG A 30 2.19 -3.06 0.97
N VAL A 31 1.63 -3.44 2.11
CA VAL A 31 1.00 -2.53 3.06
C VAL A 31 1.97 -2.28 4.20
N TYR A 32 2.19 -1.02 4.52
CA TYR A 32 2.90 -0.58 5.69
C TYR A 32 1.91 -0.01 6.70
N LEU A 33 2.03 -0.41 7.96
CA LEU A 33 1.31 0.16 9.09
C LEU A 33 2.34 0.79 10.02
N HIS A 34 2.22 2.09 10.26
CA HIS A 34 3.14 2.84 11.08
C HIS A 34 2.44 3.27 12.36
N SER A 35 3.00 2.89 13.51
CA SER A 35 2.74 3.64 14.74
C SER A 35 3.18 5.07 14.52
N SER A 36 2.44 6.01 15.08
CA SER A 36 2.58 7.39 14.70
C SER A 36 1.97 8.30 15.76
N GLY A 37 2.57 9.46 15.97
CA GLY A 37 2.09 10.46 16.93
C GLY A 37 0.86 11.23 16.41
N ALA A 38 0.39 12.19 17.20
CA ALA A 38 -0.74 13.04 16.82
C ALA A 38 -0.47 13.83 15.52
N ALA A 39 0.76 14.32 15.34
CA ALA A 39 1.17 15.15 14.20
C ALA A 39 2.38 14.58 13.44
N SER A 40 2.75 13.32 13.66
CA SER A 40 3.91 12.69 13.02
C SER A 40 3.59 11.26 12.60
N THR A 41 4.05 10.87 11.42
CA THR A 41 3.95 9.50 10.88
C THR A 41 5.06 8.58 11.37
N HIS A 42 6.08 9.10 12.08
CA HIS A 42 7.24 8.31 12.50
C HIS A 42 6.91 7.35 13.64
N GLY A 43 7.47 6.14 13.57
CA GLY A 43 7.38 5.14 14.62
C GLY A 43 7.70 3.72 14.15
N ALA A 44 7.41 2.75 15.03
CA ALA A 44 7.44 1.32 14.69
C ALA A 44 6.60 1.02 13.46
N THR A 45 7.09 0.10 12.63
CA THR A 45 6.53 -0.24 11.32
C THR A 45 6.26 -1.74 11.24
N TRP A 46 5.09 -2.11 10.73
CA TRP A 46 4.74 -3.46 10.34
C TRP A 46 4.46 -3.47 8.84
N ALA A 47 4.94 -4.49 8.13
CA ALA A 47 4.76 -4.60 6.69
C ALA A 47 4.18 -5.97 6.32
N TYR A 48 3.21 -5.96 5.41
CA TYR A 48 2.50 -7.15 4.95
C TYR A 48 2.40 -7.15 3.43
N ASP A 49 2.68 -8.29 2.81
CA ASP A 49 2.37 -8.50 1.40
C ASP A 49 0.95 -9.05 1.28
N VAL A 50 0.13 -8.42 0.42
CA VAL A 50 -1.24 -8.83 0.09
C VAL A 50 -1.28 -9.23 -1.38
N THR A 51 -1.77 -10.43 -1.65
CA THR A 51 -1.97 -10.98 -3.00
C THR A 51 -3.40 -11.48 -3.17
N GLY A 52 -3.88 -11.59 -4.40
CA GLY A 52 -5.24 -12.07 -4.67
C GLY A 52 -6.33 -11.05 -4.33
N ALA A 53 -5.96 -9.77 -4.23
CA ALA A 53 -6.86 -8.63 -4.03
C ALA A 53 -6.51 -7.51 -5.01
N ASP A 54 -7.44 -6.60 -5.28
CA ASP A 54 -7.18 -5.35 -5.98
C ASP A 54 -6.78 -4.20 -5.03
N VAL A 55 -6.45 -3.04 -5.59
CA VAL A 55 -5.97 -1.89 -4.81
C VAL A 55 -7.03 -1.32 -3.85
N LEU A 56 -8.31 -1.32 -4.22
CA LEU A 56 -9.38 -0.79 -3.36
C LEU A 56 -9.61 -1.71 -2.17
N GLN A 57 -9.63 -3.02 -2.41
CA GLN A 57 -9.68 -4.03 -1.36
C GLN A 57 -8.49 -3.91 -0.41
N VAL A 58 -7.27 -3.73 -0.93
CA VAL A 58 -6.06 -3.56 -0.11
C VAL A 58 -6.13 -2.28 0.74
N ILE A 59 -6.62 -1.17 0.17
CA ILE A 59 -6.83 0.08 0.91
C ILE A 59 -7.86 -0.11 2.02
N ASP A 60 -8.98 -0.79 1.74
CA ASP A 60 -10.01 -1.10 2.72
C ASP A 60 -9.47 -1.98 3.87
N TRP A 61 -8.68 -3.00 3.54
CA TRP A 61 -8.01 -3.79 4.56
C TRP A 61 -7.05 -2.94 5.40
N ALA A 62 -6.17 -2.17 4.75
CA ALA A 62 -5.17 -1.35 5.42
C ALA A 62 -5.81 -0.32 6.38
N GLN A 63 -6.92 0.33 5.98
CA GLN A 63 -7.61 1.28 6.85
C GLN A 63 -8.28 0.59 8.05
N ARG A 64 -8.86 -0.61 7.88
CA ARG A 64 -9.43 -1.39 9.01
C ARG A 64 -8.34 -1.79 10.00
N GLN A 65 -7.17 -2.21 9.50
CA GLN A 65 -6.03 -2.53 10.35
C GLN A 65 -5.47 -1.29 11.05
N ALA A 66 -5.34 -0.17 10.34
CA ALA A 66 -4.82 1.06 10.90
C ALA A 66 -5.73 1.65 11.98
N GLY A 67 -7.05 1.58 11.76
CA GLY A 67 -8.04 2.26 12.60
C GLY A 67 -7.76 3.78 12.67
N ASP A 68 -8.01 4.36 13.84
CA ASP A 68 -7.78 5.78 14.12
C ASP A 68 -6.39 6.10 14.69
N ARG A 69 -5.53 5.09 14.90
CA ARG A 69 -4.26 5.23 15.63
C ARG A 69 -3.04 5.17 14.72
N LEU A 70 -3.03 4.23 13.79
CA LEU A 70 -1.90 4.02 12.91
C LEU A 70 -2.07 4.88 11.66
N THR A 71 -0.97 5.10 10.94
CA THR A 71 -1.05 5.51 9.53
C THR A 71 -0.69 4.33 8.65
N TYR A 72 -1.16 4.33 7.41
CA TYR A 72 -0.83 3.29 6.47
C TYR A 72 -0.33 3.86 5.14
N ALA A 73 0.47 3.05 4.46
CA ALA A 73 0.88 3.26 3.08
C ALA A 73 0.75 1.95 2.28
N VAL A 74 0.55 2.06 0.98
CA VAL A 74 0.40 0.93 0.06
C VAL A 74 1.32 1.14 -1.13
N ALA A 75 2.08 0.11 -1.49
CA ALA A 75 2.89 0.05 -2.69
C ALA A 75 2.53 -1.17 -3.53
N LEU A 76 2.62 -1.06 -4.86
CA LEU A 76 2.68 -2.23 -5.74
C LEU A 76 4.10 -2.80 -5.67
N VAL A 77 4.20 -4.10 -5.45
CA VAL A 77 5.46 -4.83 -5.53
C VAL A 77 5.66 -5.26 -6.98
N TYR A 78 6.78 -4.85 -7.57
CA TYR A 78 7.20 -5.29 -8.89
C TYR A 78 8.43 -6.18 -8.74
N ASP A 79 8.39 -7.39 -9.29
CA ASP A 79 9.52 -8.31 -9.30
C ASP A 79 10.16 -8.29 -10.72
N ASP A 80 11.28 -7.60 -10.87
CA ASP A 80 12.13 -7.58 -12.07
C ASP A 80 12.99 -8.85 -12.11
N ARG A 81 12.54 -9.82 -12.91
CA ARG A 81 13.23 -11.10 -13.05
C ARG A 81 14.60 -10.98 -13.71
N GLU A 82 14.77 -10.04 -14.63
CA GLU A 82 16.04 -9.88 -15.32
C GLU A 82 17.06 -9.25 -14.38
N ARG A 83 16.65 -8.22 -13.63
CA ARG A 83 17.50 -7.63 -12.60
C ARG A 83 17.84 -8.61 -11.48
N GLU A 84 16.91 -9.46 -11.04
CA GLU A 84 17.21 -10.52 -10.08
C GLU A 84 18.24 -11.53 -10.62
N ARG A 85 18.17 -11.85 -11.92
CA ARG A 85 19.12 -12.76 -12.58
C ARG A 85 20.53 -12.16 -12.67
N LEU A 86 20.62 -10.85 -12.89
CA LEU A 86 21.89 -10.12 -13.02
C LEU A 86 22.50 -9.77 -11.64
N GLU A 87 21.66 -9.40 -10.68
CA GLU A 87 22.01 -8.95 -9.34
C GLU A 87 21.06 -9.59 -8.30
N PRO A 88 21.36 -10.81 -7.81
CA PRO A 88 20.50 -11.51 -6.86
C PRO A 88 20.19 -10.69 -5.62
N GLY A 89 18.91 -10.59 -5.26
CA GLY A 89 18.39 -9.77 -4.18
C GLY A 89 17.96 -8.36 -4.58
N HIS A 90 18.19 -7.93 -5.83
CA HIS A 90 17.89 -6.58 -6.31
C HIS A 90 16.76 -6.52 -7.35
N GLY A 91 16.13 -7.65 -7.68
CA GLY A 91 15.00 -7.68 -8.61
C GLY A 91 13.71 -7.07 -8.05
N ARG A 92 13.56 -6.94 -6.74
CA ARG A 92 12.34 -6.40 -6.15
C ARG A 92 12.34 -4.87 -6.11
N GLY A 93 11.31 -4.27 -6.71
CA GLY A 93 10.96 -2.86 -6.62
C GLY A 93 9.62 -2.61 -5.94
N LEU A 94 9.39 -1.35 -5.54
CA LEU A 94 8.13 -0.86 -4.98
C LEU A 94 7.69 0.39 -5.74
N VAL A 95 6.41 0.44 -6.09
CA VAL A 95 5.75 1.64 -6.64
C VAL A 95 4.72 2.12 -5.63
N TRP A 96 4.93 3.28 -5.02
CA TRP A 96 4.01 3.82 -4.00
C TRP A 96 2.68 4.24 -4.63
N LEU A 97 1.58 3.65 -4.14
CA LEU A 97 0.22 3.94 -4.60
C LEU A 97 -0.52 4.86 -3.62
N VAL A 98 -0.33 4.64 -2.33
CA VAL A 98 -0.95 5.41 -1.26
C VAL A 98 0.09 5.75 -0.21
N GLY A 99 0.29 7.05 0.03
CA GLY A 99 1.27 7.52 1.02
C GLY A 99 2.70 7.22 0.60
N MET A 100 3.57 7.06 1.59
CA MET A 100 4.99 6.73 1.47
C MET A 100 5.45 6.10 2.78
N ASP A 101 6.74 5.78 2.92
CA ASP A 101 7.29 5.35 4.22
C ASP A 101 7.11 6.47 5.26
N GLY A 102 6.40 6.16 6.34
CA GLY A 102 6.06 7.10 7.41
C GLY A 102 7.26 7.60 8.21
N ASN A 103 8.42 6.92 8.12
CA ASN A 103 9.68 7.34 8.72
C ASN A 103 10.55 8.18 7.77
N THR A 104 10.03 8.53 6.59
CA THR A 104 10.73 9.45 5.69
C THR A 104 10.72 10.86 6.25
N THR A 105 11.88 11.51 6.26
CA THR A 105 11.96 12.96 6.44
C THR A 105 11.67 13.63 5.11
N ALA A 106 10.56 14.38 5.03
CA ALA A 106 10.16 15.05 3.81
C ALA A 106 11.22 16.08 3.35
N LEU A 107 11.66 15.95 2.10
CA LEU A 107 12.62 16.82 1.44
C LEU A 107 11.94 17.92 0.61
N ASP A 108 10.67 17.70 0.22
CA ASP A 108 9.88 18.66 -0.53
C ASP A 108 8.40 18.76 -0.08
N ALA A 109 7.67 19.69 -0.70
CA ALA A 109 6.28 19.94 -0.38
C ALA A 109 5.33 18.81 -0.79
N GLY A 110 5.68 18.01 -1.80
CA GLY A 110 4.93 16.84 -2.24
C GLY A 110 4.97 15.73 -1.21
N GLU A 111 6.17 15.43 -0.70
CA GLU A 111 6.39 14.45 0.37
C GLU A 111 5.71 14.91 1.68
N ALA A 112 5.89 16.17 2.07
CA ALA A 112 5.22 16.71 3.25
C ALA A 112 3.69 16.61 3.15
N SER A 113 3.14 16.88 1.96
CA SER A 113 1.71 16.72 1.69
C SER A 113 1.28 15.25 1.76
N ALA A 114 2.10 14.31 1.27
CA ALA A 114 1.81 12.88 1.36
C ALA A 114 1.74 12.40 2.82
N LEU A 115 2.72 12.77 3.66
CA LEU A 115 2.74 12.46 5.10
C LEU A 115 1.54 13.09 5.83
N HIS A 116 1.17 14.33 5.49
CA HIS A 116 -0.01 14.99 6.05
C HIS A 116 -1.30 14.25 5.71
N ARG A 117 -1.47 13.83 4.44
CA ARG A 117 -2.63 13.02 4.02
C ARG A 117 -2.66 11.66 4.72
N MET A 118 -1.52 11.04 5.00
CA MET A 118 -1.46 9.79 5.78
C MET A 118 -2.04 9.97 7.19
N LEU A 119 -1.70 11.06 7.88
CA LEU A 119 -2.28 11.37 9.20
C LEU A 119 -3.78 11.62 9.12
N HIS A 120 -4.22 12.38 8.11
CA HIS A 120 -5.62 12.76 7.96
C HIS A 120 -6.55 11.55 7.71
N ARG A 121 -6.05 10.49 7.07
CA ARG A 121 -6.83 9.27 6.79
C ARG A 121 -7.29 8.51 8.04
N ARG A 122 -6.73 8.80 9.23
CA ARG A 122 -7.20 8.24 10.50
C ARG A 122 -8.63 8.64 10.83
N THR A 123 -9.01 9.87 10.47
CA THR A 123 -10.34 10.42 10.75
C THR A 123 -11.16 10.61 9.48
N GLN A 124 -10.51 10.60 8.31
CA GLN A 124 -11.15 10.70 7.00
C GLN A 124 -10.66 9.57 6.08
N PRO A 125 -11.17 8.34 6.28
CA PRO A 125 -10.77 7.19 5.48
C PRO A 125 -11.16 7.37 4.01
N VAL A 126 -10.53 6.59 3.13
CA VAL A 126 -10.88 6.56 1.72
C VAL A 126 -12.26 5.90 1.59
N GLY A 127 -13.17 6.51 0.82
CA GLY A 127 -14.47 5.91 0.54
C GLY A 127 -14.31 4.71 -0.39
N ILE A 128 -14.69 3.53 0.08
CA ILE A 128 -14.65 2.28 -0.70
C ILE A 128 -16.08 1.83 -1.01
N PRO A 129 -16.45 1.67 -2.29
CA PRO A 129 -17.75 1.12 -2.66
C PRO A 129 -17.95 -0.27 -2.05
N SER A 130 -19.18 -0.63 -1.69
CA SER A 130 -19.47 -1.89 -1.01
C SER A 130 -19.01 -3.14 -1.78
N GLY A 131 -19.06 -3.10 -3.12
CA GLY A 131 -18.60 -4.17 -4.00
C GLY A 131 -17.08 -4.38 -4.02
N ASP A 132 -16.31 -3.36 -3.63
CA ASP A 132 -14.84 -3.36 -3.68
C ASP A 132 -14.21 -3.55 -2.29
N THR A 133 -15.03 -3.86 -1.29
CA THR A 133 -14.55 -4.06 0.09
C THR A 133 -13.78 -5.38 0.22
N MET A 134 -12.77 -5.38 1.08
CA MET A 134 -12.06 -6.61 1.44
C MET A 134 -13.00 -7.55 2.21
N PRO A 135 -13.04 -8.86 1.87
CA PRO A 135 -13.85 -9.83 2.60
C PRO A 135 -13.55 -9.85 4.11
N HIS A 136 -14.57 -10.05 4.95
CA HIS A 136 -14.44 -10.00 6.41
C HIS A 136 -13.65 -11.17 7.04
N GLY A 137 -13.37 -12.23 6.27
CA GLY A 137 -12.65 -13.42 6.75
C GLY A 137 -11.14 -13.40 6.53
N VAL A 138 -10.57 -12.29 6.05
CA VAL A 138 -9.13 -12.17 5.83
C VAL A 138 -8.38 -11.98 7.15
N PRO A 139 -7.10 -12.40 7.24
CA PRO A 139 -6.31 -12.24 8.46
C PRO A 139 -6.25 -10.80 8.97
N ASP A 140 -6.32 -10.67 10.30
CA ASP A 140 -6.14 -9.42 11.05
C ASP A 140 -4.97 -9.63 12.02
N PRO A 141 -3.77 -9.13 11.66
CA PRO A 141 -2.54 -9.43 12.41
C PRO A 141 -2.55 -8.86 13.83
N PHE A 142 -3.49 -7.98 14.18
CA PHE A 142 -3.60 -7.39 15.51
C PHE A 142 -4.69 -8.02 16.38
N ASN A 143 -5.63 -8.75 15.79
CA ASN A 143 -6.73 -9.40 16.49
C ASN A 143 -6.68 -10.94 16.40
N ASP A 144 -5.84 -11.52 15.54
CA ASP A 144 -5.62 -12.97 15.42
C ASP A 144 -4.58 -13.53 16.42
N GLY A 145 -4.01 -12.67 17.26
CA GLY A 145 -3.02 -13.03 18.28
C GLY A 145 -1.57 -13.09 17.79
N THR A 146 -1.29 -12.74 16.53
CA THR A 146 0.06 -12.76 15.95
C THR A 146 0.88 -11.51 16.27
N SER A 147 0.25 -10.38 16.59
CA SER A 147 0.91 -9.15 17.04
C SER A 147 0.01 -8.33 17.98
N GLN A 148 0.59 -7.66 18.97
CA GLN A 148 -0.18 -6.73 19.80
C GLN A 148 -0.33 -5.39 19.08
N ARG A 149 -1.57 -4.90 18.96
CA ARG A 149 -1.85 -3.54 18.50
C ARG A 149 -1.17 -2.55 19.48
N PRO A 150 -0.40 -1.56 19.00
CA PRO A 150 0.17 -0.53 19.89
C PRO A 150 -0.95 0.14 20.68
N ARG A 151 -0.74 0.31 21.99
CA ARG A 151 -1.72 0.95 22.87
C ARG A 151 -1.98 2.40 22.46
#